data_AF-A0A3S5BIH1-F1
#
_entry.id   AF-A0A3S5BIH1-F1
#
_cell.length_a   1.000
_cell.length_b   1.000
_cell.length_c   1.000
_cell.angle_alpha   90.00
_cell.angle_beta   90.00
_cell.angle_gamma   90.00
#
_symmetry.space_group_name_H-M   'P 1'
#
loop_
_entity.id
_entity.type
_entity.pdbx_description
1 polymer ?
#
loop_
_entity_poly.entity_id
_entity_poly.type
_entity_poly.pdbx_seq_one_letter_code
_entity_poly.pdbx_strand_id
1 'polypeptide(L)'
;MTGSRRLFGTLIEKRLLFLLDLSAGNAPYFMHIQQALRSLFEEQIIQSDAFNLITFGGCKIRSFRPHLVETNAANLQKAWLWIRKRRCGGTRNLLGALRFDISS
;
A
#
# COMPACT_ATOMS: atom_id res chain seq x y z
N MET A 1 -14.25 1.00 -18.71
CA MET A 1 -13.17 0.93 -17.70
C MET A 1 -13.69 0.19 -16.49
N THR A 2 -13.11 -0.95 -16.10
CA THR A 2 -13.57 -1.80 -15.00
C THR A 2 -12.43 -2.04 -14.00
N GLY A 3 -12.76 -2.19 -12.71
CA GLY A 3 -11.81 -2.59 -11.66
C GLY A 3 -10.98 -1.44 -11.05
N SER A 4 -9.80 -1.80 -10.55
CA SER A 4 -8.85 -0.91 -9.86
C SER A 4 -8.48 0.32 -10.68
N ARG A 5 -8.49 0.24 -12.02
CA ARG A 5 -8.19 1.37 -12.92
C ARG A 5 -9.17 2.54 -12.83
N ARG A 6 -10.41 2.32 -12.37
CA ARG A 6 -11.33 3.44 -12.08
C ARG A 6 -10.97 4.16 -10.77
N LEU A 7 -10.39 3.43 -9.82
CA LEU A 7 -10.06 3.93 -8.48
C LEU A 7 -8.68 4.59 -8.43
N PHE A 8 -7.71 4.00 -9.13
CA PHE A 8 -6.30 4.40 -9.06
C PHE A 8 -5.76 4.97 -10.38
N GLY A 9 -6.54 4.93 -11.47
CA GLY A 9 -6.01 5.19 -12.81
C GLY A 9 -5.20 3.99 -13.34
N THR A 10 -4.57 4.15 -14.50
CA THR A 10 -3.64 3.17 -15.06
C THR A 10 -2.24 3.50 -14.58
N LEU A 11 -1.63 2.60 -13.80
CA LEU A 11 -0.23 2.71 -13.39
C LEU A 11 0.67 2.28 -14.56
N ILE A 12 1.48 3.21 -15.05
CA ILE A 12 2.42 3.00 -16.19
C ILE A 12 3.86 2.91 -15.66
N GLU A 13 4.06 3.33 -14.42
CA GLU A 13 5.34 3.43 -13.76
C GLU A 13 5.90 2.06 -13.38
N LYS A 14 7.19 1.87 -13.64
CA LYS A 14 7.92 0.63 -13.32
C LYS A 14 8.19 0.47 -11.83
N ARG A 15 8.19 1.57 -11.06
CA ARG A 15 8.49 1.59 -9.63
C ARG A 15 7.34 2.26 -8.87
N LEU A 16 6.65 1.49 -8.04
CA LEU A 16 5.42 1.93 -7.40
C LEU A 16 5.58 1.99 -5.88
N LEU A 17 5.24 3.13 -5.28
CA LEU A 17 5.19 3.29 -3.83
C LEU A 17 3.77 3.62 -3.39
N PHE A 18 3.17 2.74 -2.59
CA PHE A 18 1.82 2.97 -2.08
C PHE A 18 1.87 3.48 -0.65
N LEU A 19 1.16 4.58 -0.40
CA LEU A 19 1.01 5.18 0.92
C LEU A 19 -0.41 4.93 1.45
N LEU A 20 -0.52 4.18 2.54
CA LEU A 20 -1.79 3.71 3.08
C LEU A 20 -2.12 4.38 4.41
N ASP A 21 -3.25 5.09 4.45
CA ASP A 21 -3.79 5.69 5.68
C ASP A 21 -4.61 4.67 6.47
N LEU A 22 -4.00 4.15 7.54
CA LEU A 22 -4.60 3.25 8.52
C LEU A 22 -4.88 3.97 9.85
N SER A 23 -5.22 5.26 9.81
CA SER A 23 -5.64 6.00 11.00
C SER A 23 -6.96 5.47 11.56
N ALA A 24 -7.23 5.76 12.84
CA ALA A 24 -8.47 5.35 13.50
C ALA A 24 -9.74 5.81 12.73
N GLY A 25 -9.69 6.98 12.09
CA GLY A 25 -10.81 7.50 11.30
C GLY A 25 -11.14 6.68 10.05
N ASN A 26 -10.20 5.86 9.55
CA ASN A 26 -10.41 4.97 8.40
C ASN A 26 -10.72 3.52 8.82
N ALA A 27 -10.87 3.24 10.11
CA ALA A 27 -11.28 1.92 10.61
C ALA A 27 -12.56 1.37 9.91
N PRO A 28 -13.66 2.13 9.74
CA PRO A 28 -14.85 1.62 9.05
C PRO A 28 -14.61 1.35 7.55
N TYR A 29 -13.65 2.04 6.93
CA TYR A 29 -13.31 1.88 5.52
C TYR A 29 -12.18 0.86 5.27
N PHE A 30 -11.60 0.28 6.32
CA PHE A 30 -10.43 -0.58 6.21
C PHE A 30 -10.67 -1.81 5.32
N MET A 31 -11.86 -2.42 5.42
CA MET A 31 -12.25 -3.53 4.55
C MET A 31 -12.29 -3.13 3.08
N HIS A 32 -12.81 -1.94 2.77
CA HIS A 32 -12.85 -1.41 1.40
C HIS A 32 -11.45 -1.10 0.88
N ILE A 33 -10.58 -0.52 1.71
CA ILE A 33 -9.17 -0.27 1.37
C ILE A 33 -8.46 -1.59 1.05
N GLN A 34 -8.69 -2.63 1.85
CA GLN A 34 -8.13 -3.96 1.61
C GLN A 34 -8.62 -4.56 0.29
N GLN A 35 -9.92 -4.51 0.01
CA GLN A 35 -10.47 -5.00 -1.26
C GLN A 35 -9.90 -4.23 -2.46
N ALA A 36 -9.82 -2.90 -2.38
CA ALA A 36 -9.24 -2.08 -3.45
C ALA A 36 -7.76 -2.41 -3.68
N LEU A 37 -6.97 -2.59 -2.61
CA LEU A 37 -5.57 -3.00 -2.71
C LEU A 37 -5.40 -4.37 -3.33
N ARG A 38 -6.28 -5.32 -2.97
CA ARG A 38 -6.25 -6.66 -3.58
C ARG A 38 -6.47 -6.58 -5.08
N SER A 39 -7.50 -5.88 -5.52
CA SER A 39 -7.75 -5.67 -6.95
C SER A 39 -6.58 -4.95 -7.62
N LEU A 40 -5.94 -4.00 -6.95
CA LEU A 40 -4.76 -3.32 -7.48
C LEU A 40 -3.55 -4.26 -7.66
N PHE A 41 -3.33 -5.17 -6.70
CA PHE A 41 -2.24 -6.14 -6.75
C PHE A 41 -2.42 -7.13 -7.91
N GLU A 42 -3.65 -7.61 -8.07
CA GLU A 42 -4.02 -8.60 -9.09
C GLU A 42 -4.09 -7.97 -10.50
N GLU A 43 -4.54 -6.72 -10.62
CA GLU A 43 -4.81 -6.11 -11.93
C GLU A 43 -3.68 -5.22 -12.46
N GLN A 44 -2.90 -4.56 -11.60
CA GLN A 44 -1.94 -3.52 -12.03
C GLN A 44 -0.51 -3.74 -11.53
N ILE A 45 -0.32 -4.05 -10.24
CA ILE A 45 1.05 -4.13 -9.70
C ILE A 45 1.84 -5.25 -10.37
N ILE A 46 1.18 -6.35 -10.76
CA ILE A 46 1.85 -7.47 -11.44
C ILE A 46 2.59 -7.07 -12.73
N GLN A 47 2.26 -5.92 -13.33
CA GLN A 47 2.90 -5.39 -14.53
C GLN A 47 4.06 -4.41 -14.24
N SER A 48 4.29 -4.05 -12.98
CA SER A 48 5.39 -3.16 -12.56
C SER A 48 6.67 -3.94 -12.24
N ASP A 49 7.84 -3.32 -12.37
CA ASP A 49 9.13 -3.97 -12.07
C ASP A 49 9.37 -4.08 -10.56
N ALA A 50 9.02 -3.03 -9.79
CA ALA A 50 9.18 -3.03 -8.34
C ALA A 50 8.10 -2.23 -7.61
N PHE A 51 7.78 -2.65 -6.38
CA PHE A 51 6.81 -1.96 -5.54
C PHE A 51 7.23 -1.92 -4.07
N ASN A 52 6.62 -1.01 -3.31
CA ASN A 52 6.66 -1.03 -1.84
C ASN A 52 5.38 -0.42 -1.25
N LEU A 53 5.15 -0.71 0.03
CA LEU A 53 3.97 -0.27 0.76
C LEU A 53 4.40 0.42 2.05
N ILE A 54 3.94 1.64 2.26
CA ILE A 54 4.06 2.37 3.52
C ILE A 54 2.66 2.47 4.13
N THR A 55 2.56 2.21 5.41
CA THR A 55 1.35 2.43 6.20
C THR A 55 1.62 3.50 7.24
N PHE A 56 0.70 4.45 7.38
CA PHE A 56 0.71 5.48 8.40
C PHE A 56 -0.66 5.53 9.11
N GLY A 57 -0.75 6.22 10.24
CA GLY A 57 -2.00 6.33 11.02
C GLY A 57 -1.87 5.81 12.44
N GLY A 58 -1.07 4.78 12.69
CA GLY A 58 -0.72 4.33 14.04
C GLY A 58 0.32 5.24 14.73
N CYS A 59 0.79 4.84 15.92
CA CYS A 59 1.83 5.58 16.67
C CYS A 59 3.15 5.77 15.88
N LYS A 60 3.41 4.94 14.85
CA LYS A 60 4.59 5.05 13.97
C LYS A 60 4.24 4.69 12.52
N ILE A 61 4.94 5.30 11.58
CA ILE A 61 4.94 4.93 10.15
C ILE A 61 5.69 3.61 10.00
N ARG A 62 5.19 2.73 9.13
CA ARG A 62 5.77 1.41 8.90
C ARG A 62 5.80 1.10 7.42
N SER A 63 6.95 0.67 6.93
CA SER A 63 7.09 0.13 5.58
C SER A 63 7.01 -1.40 5.57
N PHE A 64 6.52 -1.99 4.48
CA PHE A 64 6.55 -3.42 4.25
C PHE A 64 8.00 -3.93 4.13
N ARG A 65 8.83 -3.17 3.40
CA ARG A 65 10.25 -3.42 3.20
C ARG A 65 11.06 -2.11 3.26
N PRO A 66 12.32 -2.16 3.68
CA PRO A 66 13.17 -0.96 3.72
C PRO A 66 13.47 -0.38 2.33
N HIS A 67 13.35 -1.19 1.27
CA HIS A 67 13.58 -0.80 -0.14
C HIS A 67 12.43 -1.26 -1.02
N LEU A 68 12.37 -0.73 -2.25
CA LEU A 68 11.50 -1.26 -3.31
C LEU A 68 11.83 -2.74 -3.56
N VAL A 69 10.80 -3.58 -3.60
CA VAL A 69 10.97 -5.01 -3.90
C VAL A 69 10.45 -5.33 -5.27
N GLU A 70 11.11 -6.28 -5.92
CA GLU A 70 10.65 -6.79 -7.20
C GLU A 70 9.22 -7.33 -7.10
N THR A 71 8.45 -7.01 -8.14
CA THR A 71 7.10 -7.55 -8.30
C THR A 71 7.17 -9.02 -8.68
N ASN A 72 6.91 -9.88 -7.69
CA ASN A 72 6.69 -11.31 -7.92
C ASN A 72 5.54 -11.81 -7.06
N ALA A 73 4.94 -12.94 -7.46
CA ALA A 73 3.77 -13.51 -6.77
C ALA A 73 4.03 -13.75 -5.27
N ALA A 74 5.25 -14.17 -4.90
CA ALA A 74 5.63 -14.39 -3.51
C ALA A 74 5.68 -13.09 -2.70
N ASN A 75 6.22 -12.00 -3.26
CA ASN A 75 6.28 -10.69 -2.64
C ASN A 75 4.89 -10.07 -2.54
N LEU A 76 4.05 -10.22 -3.57
CA LEU A 76 2.65 -9.78 -3.54
C LEU A 76 1.86 -10.51 -2.44
N GLN A 77 2.03 -11.83 -2.30
CA GLN A 77 1.39 -12.59 -1.23
C GLN A 77 1.88 -12.17 0.16
N LYS A 78 3.20 -11.96 0.33
CA LYS A 78 3.78 -11.47 1.59
C LYS A 78 3.29 -10.08 1.95
N ALA A 79 3.19 -9.19 0.95
CA ALA A 79 2.68 -7.84 1.08
C ALA A 79 1.20 -7.84 1.49
N TRP A 80 0.40 -8.71 0.88
CA TRP A 80 -1.02 -8.89 1.23
C TRP A 80 -1.21 -9.41 2.66
N LEU A 81 -0.44 -10.43 3.06
CA LEU A 81 -0.44 -10.94 4.44
C LEU A 81 -0.01 -9.86 5.43
N TRP A 82 0.94 -9.00 5.05
CA TRP A 82 1.40 -7.88 5.88
C TRP A 82 0.29 -6.85 6.09
N ILE A 83 -0.41 -6.42 5.03
CA ILE A 83 -1.56 -5.50 5.13
C ILE A 83 -2.67 -6.11 5.99
N ARG A 84 -3.01 -7.39 5.79
CA ARG A 84 -4.06 -8.08 6.56
C ARG A 84 -3.78 -8.13 8.06
N LYS A 85 -2.50 -8.17 8.45
CA LYS A 85 -2.07 -8.15 9.85
C LYS A 85 -2.03 -6.74 10.45
N ARG A 86 -2.20 -5.69 9.65
CA ARG A 86 -2.31 -4.31 10.16
C ARG A 86 -3.69 -4.07 10.75
N ARG A 87 -3.75 -3.13 11.70
CA ARG A 87 -4.99 -2.64 12.29
C ARG A 87 -5.00 -1.13 12.15
N CYS A 88 -6.18 -0.58 11.91
CA CYS A 88 -6.38 0.85 12.01
C CYS A 88 -6.29 1.28 13.47
N GLY A 89 -5.69 2.44 13.71
CA GLY A 89 -5.57 3.03 15.05
C GLY A 89 -4.73 4.29 14.98
N GLY A 90 -4.71 5.09 16.05
CA GLY A 90 -3.89 6.30 16.14
C GLY A 90 -4.40 7.50 15.30
N THR A 91 -3.55 8.52 15.19
CA THR A 91 -3.80 9.81 14.53
C THR A 91 -3.19 9.90 13.13
N ARG A 92 -3.80 10.70 12.25
CA ARG A 92 -3.31 10.91 10.87
C ARG A 92 -2.02 11.73 10.85
N ASN A 93 -0.87 11.08 10.69
CA ASN A 93 0.40 11.76 10.44
C ASN A 93 0.85 11.58 8.99
N LEU A 94 0.20 12.32 8.08
CA LEU A 94 0.51 12.31 6.64
C LEU A 94 1.87 12.92 6.35
N LEU A 95 2.23 14.01 7.03
CA LEU A 95 3.49 14.73 6.79
C LEU A 95 4.71 13.86 7.11
N GLY A 96 4.66 13.09 8.20
CA GLY A 96 5.71 12.13 8.52
C GLY A 96 5.79 11.03 7.47
N ALA A 97 4.66 10.59 6.92
CA ALA A 97 4.61 9.53 5.92
C ALA A 97 5.19 9.98 4.57
N LEU A 98 4.99 11.25 4.20
CA LEU A 98 5.62 11.85 3.00
C LEU A 98 7.12 12.09 3.18
N ARG A 99 7.57 12.42 4.39
CA ARG A 99 8.99 12.53 4.74
C ARG A 99 9.65 11.19 5.04
N PHE A 100 8.90 10.08 4.94
CA PHE A 100 9.44 8.77 5.21
C PHE A 100 10.34 8.37 4.06
N ASP A 101 11.64 8.44 4.32
CA ASP A 101 12.64 8.08 3.33
C ASP A 101 12.73 6.55 3.21
N ILE A 102 12.56 6.06 1.99
CA ILE A 102 12.87 4.69 1.62
C ILE A 102 14.17 4.81 0.85
N SER A 103 15.27 4.37 1.47
CA SER A 103 16.57 4.35 0.80
C SER A 103 16.41 3.64 -0.54
N SER A 104 16.62 4.41 -1.61
CA SER A 104 16.36 4.04 -3.02
C SER A 104 17.37 3.02 -3.55
#